data_AF-A0A948XD65-F1
#
_entry.id   AF-A0A948XD65-F1
#
_cell.length_a   1.000
_cell.length_b   1.000
_cell.length_c   1.000
_cell.angle_alpha   90.00
_cell.angle_beta   90.00
_cell.angle_gamma   90.00
#
_symmetry.space_group_name_H-M   'P 1'
#
loop_
_entity.id
_entity.type
_entity.pdbx_description
1 polymer ?
#
loop_
_entity_poly.entity_id
_entity_poly.type
_entity_poly.pdbx_seq_one_letter_code
_entity_poly.pdbx_strand_id
1 'polypeptide(L)' 'MAQQGKKFTEEQIRWLEMIRDHIAGNLSIETDDFEYAPFSQAGGIGKVYQLFGEELNIMLDELNERLVA' A
#
# COMPACT_ATOMS: atom_id res chain seq x y z
N MET A 1 8.71 20.88 -11.83
CA MET A 1 10.09 20.39 -11.58
C MET A 1 9.97 19.01 -10.97
N ALA A 2 10.62 18.02 -11.59
CA ALA A 2 10.78 16.62 -11.19
C ALA A 2 9.65 15.99 -10.34
N GLN A 3 8.79 15.19 -10.98
CA GLN A 3 8.26 13.99 -10.32
C GLN A 3 9.48 13.18 -9.92
N GLN A 4 9.96 13.35 -8.68
CA GLN A 4 11.03 12.53 -8.14
C GLN A 4 10.44 11.12 -8.09
N GLY A 5 10.73 10.31 -9.11
CA GLY A 5 10.47 8.89 -9.08
C GLY A 5 11.27 8.32 -7.92
N LYS A 6 10.70 8.35 -6.71
CA LYS A 6 11.23 7.63 -5.56
C LYS A 6 11.31 6.19 -6.02
N LYS A 7 12.55 5.69 -6.19
CA LYS A 7 12.75 4.28 -6.44
C LYS A 7 12.33 3.58 -5.16
N PHE A 8 11.16 2.94 -5.21
CA PHE A 8 10.72 2.07 -4.14
C PHE A 8 11.79 1.00 -3.90
N THR A 9 12.07 0.73 -2.64
CA THR A 9 12.90 -0.41 -2.24
C THR A 9 12.20 -1.72 -2.60
N GLU A 10 12.93 -2.82 -2.69
CA GLU A 10 12.33 -4.16 -2.93
C GLU A 10 11.22 -4.48 -1.92
N GLU A 11 11.39 -4.05 -0.66
CA GLU A 11 10.39 -4.21 0.38
C GLU A 11 9.14 -3.37 0.10
N GLN A 12 9.29 -2.08 -0.23
CA GLN A 12 8.16 -1.23 -0.62
C GLN A 12 7.44 -1.80 -1.85
N ILE A 13 8.16 -2.26 -2.87
CA ILE A 13 7.58 -2.87 -4.07
C ILE A 13 6.72 -4.07 -3.69
N ARG A 14 7.25 -4.97 -2.84
CA ARG A 14 6.49 -6.13 -2.37
C ARG A 14 5.21 -5.73 -1.64
N TRP A 15 5.24 -4.67 -0.84
CA TRP A 15 4.04 -4.12 -0.20
C TRP A 15 3.04 -3.58 -1.22
N LEU A 16 3.49 -2.88 -2.25
CA LEU A 16 2.61 -2.39 -3.32
C LEU A 16 1.97 -3.52 -4.12
N GLU A 17 2.69 -4.62 -4.36
CA GLU A 17 2.12 -5.80 -5.00
C GLU A 17 1.01 -6.42 -4.17
N MET A 18 1.21 -6.59 -2.86
CA MET A 18 0.17 -7.10 -1.96
C MET A 18 -1.05 -6.18 -1.90
N ILE A 19 -0.84 -4.86 -1.85
CA ILE A 19 -1.92 -3.86 -1.85
C ILE A 19 -2.70 -3.95 -3.17
N ARG A 20 -2.02 -3.98 -4.31
CA ARG A 20 -2.64 -4.14 -5.63
C ARG A 20 -3.48 -5.42 -5.71
N ASP A 21 -2.92 -6.55 -5.28
CA ASP A 21 -3.61 -7.84 -5.35
C ASP A 21 -4.84 -7.88 -4.42
N HIS A 22 -4.77 -7.21 -3.26
CA HIS A 22 -5.92 -7.04 -2.37
C HIS A 22 -7.02 -6.18 -3.02
N ILE A 23 -6.67 -5.02 -3.58
CA ILE A 23 -7.63 -4.14 -4.26
C ILE A 23 -8.27 -4.85 -5.46
N ALA A 24 -7.49 -5.63 -6.23
CA ALA A 24 -8.01 -6.41 -7.35
C ALA A 24 -9.05 -7.47 -6.92
N GLY A 25 -8.98 -7.97 -5.68
CA GLY A 25 -9.93 -8.92 -5.12
C GLY A 25 -11.12 -8.30 -4.38
N ASN A 26 -10.88 -7.20 -3.65
CA ASN A 26 -11.85 -6.60 -2.72
C ASN A 26 -12.37 -5.22 -3.15
N LEU A 27 -11.90 -4.68 -4.29
CA LEU A 27 -12.27 -3.38 -4.86
C LEU A 27 -11.92 -2.16 -4.00
N SER A 28 -11.24 -2.34 -2.87
CA SER A 28 -10.67 -1.28 -2.06
C SER A 28 -9.71 -1.87 -1.04
N ILE A 29 -8.87 -1.02 -0.45
CA ILE A 29 -8.12 -1.32 0.76
C ILE A 29 -8.29 -0.18 1.76
N GLU A 30 -8.49 -0.53 3.03
CA GLU A 30 -8.54 0.39 4.15
C GLU A 30 -7.39 0.13 5.13
N THR A 31 -7.16 1.04 6.07
CA THR A 31 -6.06 0.88 7.04
C THR A 31 -6.28 -0.33 7.96
N ASP A 32 -7.53 -0.72 8.21
CA ASP A 32 -7.92 -1.91 8.99
C ASP A 32 -7.48 -3.21 8.30
N ASP A 33 -7.43 -3.24 6.95
CA ASP A 33 -7.00 -4.42 6.20
C ASP A 33 -5.57 -4.86 6.54
N PHE A 34 -4.73 -3.92 6.98
CA PHE A 34 -3.37 -4.21 7.42
C PHE A 34 -3.29 -5.03 8.73
N GLU A 35 -4.39 -5.15 9.47
CA GLU A 35 -4.50 -6.02 10.64
C GLU A 35 -4.74 -7.49 10.27
N TYR A 36 -5.11 -7.77 9.01
CA TYR A 36 -5.36 -9.11 8.51
C TYR A 36 -4.23 -9.64 7.62
N ALA A 37 -4.20 -10.96 7.42
CA ALA A 37 -3.25 -11.58 6.51
C ALA A 37 -3.60 -11.21 5.05
N PRO A 38 -2.60 -10.99 4.18
CA PRO A 38 -1.16 -11.23 4.39
C PRO A 38 -0.40 -10.09 5.07
N PHE A 39 -1.01 -8.91 5.25
CA PHE A 39 -0.33 -7.72 5.75
C PHE A 39 0.16 -7.85 7.19
N SER A 40 -0.67 -8.39 8.09
CA SER A 40 -0.29 -8.61 9.49
C SER A 40 0.90 -9.55 9.64
N GLN A 41 1.04 -10.52 8.73
CA GLN A 41 2.21 -11.42 8.67
C GLN A 41 3.47 -10.72 8.15
N ALA A 42 3.32 -9.69 7.31
CA ALA A 42 4.41 -8.86 6.81
C ALA A 42 4.85 -7.75 7.80
N GLY A 43 4.16 -7.62 8.94
CA GLY A 43 4.44 -6.61 9.97
C GLY A 43 3.30 -5.60 10.19
N GLY A 44 2.19 -5.74 9.46
CA GLY A 44 0.94 -5.01 9.65
C GLY A 44 1.05 -3.49 9.52
N ILE A 45 0.14 -2.78 10.20
CA ILE A 45 0.05 -1.32 10.22
C ILE A 45 1.40 -0.68 10.56
N GLY A 46 2.12 -1.19 11.57
CA GLY A 46 3.42 -0.63 11.97
C GLY A 46 4.44 -0.63 10.84
N LYS A 47 4.55 -1.73 10.09
CA LYS A 47 5.53 -1.85 9.00
C LYS A 47 5.16 -0.99 7.79
N VAL A 48 3.89 -0.93 7.41
CA VAL A 48 3.46 -0.09 6.28
C VAL A 48 3.66 1.39 6.57
N TYR A 49 3.39 1.85 7.80
CA TYR A 49 3.70 3.22 8.22
C TYR A 49 5.19 3.51 8.24
N GLN A 50 6.05 2.54 8.58
CA GLN A 50 7.50 2.75 8.47
C GLN A 50 7.98 2.86 7.02
N LEU A 51 7.32 2.16 6.09
CA LEU A 51 7.69 2.15 4.68
C LEU A 51 7.22 3.37 3.91
N PHE A 52 6.00 3.84 4.18
CA PHE A 52 5.35 4.91 3.40
C PHE A 52 5.10 6.17 4.22
N GLY A 53 5.16 6.10 5.56
CA GLY A 53 5.03 7.26 6.43
C GLY A 53 3.68 7.96 6.28
N GLU A 54 3.73 9.29 6.28
CA GLU A 54 2.56 10.16 6.15
C GLU A 54 1.93 10.11 4.75
N GLU A 55 2.69 9.67 3.73
CA GLU A 55 2.19 9.53 2.35
C GLU A 55 1.32 8.28 2.16
N LEU A 56 1.27 7.37 3.15
CA LEU A 56 0.51 6.12 3.06
C LEU A 56 -0.96 6.37 2.70
N ASN A 57 -1.66 7.23 3.45
CA ASN A 57 -3.09 7.45 3.23
C ASN A 57 -3.38 8.02 1.84
N ILE A 58 -2.55 8.97 1.38
CA ILE A 58 -2.68 9.56 0.04
C ILE A 58 -2.44 8.49 -1.02
N MET A 59 -1.44 7.64 -0.83
CA MET A 59 -1.12 6.55 -1.74
C MET A 59 -2.26 5.53 -1.83
N LEU A 60 -2.87 5.16 -0.70
CA LEU A 60 -3.98 4.21 -0.69
C LEU A 60 -5.20 4.77 -1.41
N ASP A 61 -5.51 6.05 -1.20
CA ASP A 61 -6.58 6.75 -1.91
C ASP A 61 -6.33 6.75 -3.42
N GLU A 62 -5.13 7.15 -3.86
CA GLU A 62 -4.75 7.10 -5.28
C GLU A 62 -4.80 5.69 -5.88
N LEU A 63 -4.39 4.67 -5.13
CA LEU A 63 -4.41 3.28 -5.59
C LEU A 63 -5.83 2.73 -5.69
N ASN A 64 -6.67 3.02 -4.69
CA ASN A 64 -8.09 2.69 -4.71
C ASN A 64 -8.79 3.35 -5.91
N GLU A 65 -8.56 4.64 -6.14
CA GLU A 65 -9.15 5.34 -7.29
C GLU A 65 -8.66 4.78 -8.62
N ARG A 66 -7.36 4.50 -8.77
CA ARG A 66 -6.79 4.08 -10.06
C ARG A 66 -7.02 2.62 -10.42
N LEU A 67 -7.08 1.72 -9.45
CA LEU A 67 -7.20 0.28 -9.69
C LEU A 67 -8.64 -0.22 -9.73
N VAL A 68 -9.58 0.58 -9.21
CA VAL A 68 -11.00 0.23 -9.13
C VAL A 68 -11.81 0.88 -10.26
N ALA A 69 -11.29 1.96 -10.86
CA ALA A 69 -11.91 2.68 -11.98
C ALA A 69 -11.93 1.91 -13.32
#